data_AF-A0A5W0ZX74-F1
#
_entry.id   AF-A0A5W0ZX74-F1
#
_cell.length_a   1.000
_cell.length_b   1.000
_cell.length_c   1.000
_cell.angle_alpha   90.00
_cell.angle_beta   90.00
_cell.angle_gamma   90.00
#
_symmetry.space_group_name_H-M   'P 1'
#
loop_
_entity.id
_entity.type
_entity.pdbx_description
1 polymer ?
#
loop_
_entity_poly.entity_id
_entity_poly.type
_entity_poly.pdbx_seq_one_letter_code
_entity_poly.pdbx_strand_id
1 'polypeptide(L)'
;MTEHNRMPARQIIVYGDCWPVTIAVAHLVRRFLPGCNCETAYRQPVLLQQLRRKPEAILILCLRPREHLFLFYSLRQILPDYPVMVISDELFFSDRVVLKVYGGIPALLEPELAEILIRWRRDEQWAGGARLRRTGVLDAFLLSPAPVTGFLEVPPIFNNPKRLMNYMDQLMHREILACGVSLAQLRLLQEVYRGRGRLSALCGRLNTQEKQIWQDKYRLLVKLGMRNRLRELLFGTRFCKSLQRTPFIAPQ
;
A
#
# COMPACT_ATOMS: atom_id res chain seq x y z
N MET A 1 10.14 -5.94 -47.71
CA MET A 1 10.71 -5.24 -46.54
C MET A 1 9.59 -4.99 -45.57
N THR A 2 9.48 -5.78 -44.50
CA THR A 2 8.41 -5.69 -43.51
C THR A 2 8.74 -4.60 -42.50
N GLU A 3 8.05 -3.48 -42.62
CA GLU A 3 8.02 -2.41 -41.62
C GLU A 3 7.65 -3.01 -40.25
N HIS A 4 8.65 -3.15 -39.39
CA HIS A 4 8.41 -3.48 -37.99
C HIS A 4 7.76 -2.25 -37.37
N ASN A 5 6.44 -2.28 -37.26
CA ASN A 5 5.66 -1.37 -36.45
C ASN A 5 6.09 -1.58 -34.99
N ARG A 6 7.21 -0.97 -34.59
CA ARG A 6 7.77 -1.05 -33.24
C ARG A 6 6.80 -0.31 -32.32
N MET A 7 5.84 -1.04 -31.77
CA MET A 7 5.09 -0.59 -30.61
C MET A 7 6.09 0.01 -29.60
N PRO A 8 5.90 1.24 -29.13
CA PRO A 8 6.84 1.86 -28.21
C PRO A 8 6.99 0.96 -26.97
N ALA A 9 8.24 0.81 -26.53
CA ALA A 9 8.55 0.01 -25.35
C ALA A 9 7.74 0.52 -24.15
N ARG A 10 6.93 -0.36 -23.54
CA ARG A 10 6.14 -0.02 -22.33
C ARG A 10 7.06 0.58 -21.28
N GLN A 11 6.73 1.77 -20.79
CA GLN A 11 7.50 2.48 -19.78
C GLN A 11 6.99 2.06 -18.40
N ILE A 12 7.91 1.63 -17.53
CA ILE A 12 7.56 1.16 -16.19
C ILE A 12 8.49 1.84 -15.19
N ILE A 13 7.92 2.41 -14.13
CA ILE A 13 8.65 3.03 -13.04
C ILE A 13 8.38 2.21 -11.78
N VAL A 14 9.43 1.64 -11.20
CA VAL A 14 9.36 0.93 -9.92
C VAL A 14 9.97 1.83 -8.84
N TYR A 15 9.14 2.32 -7.94
CA TYR A 15 9.58 3.12 -6.81
C TYR A 15 9.50 2.32 -5.51
N GLY A 16 10.51 2.40 -4.66
CA GLY A 16 10.44 1.82 -3.32
C GLY A 16 11.47 2.39 -2.36
N ASP A 17 11.18 2.25 -1.07
CA ASP A 17 12.07 2.70 0.01
C ASP A 17 13.08 1.62 0.45
N CYS A 18 12.90 0.39 -0.06
CA CYS A 18 13.78 -0.75 0.17
C CYS A 18 14.46 -1.17 -1.14
N TRP A 19 15.78 -0.98 -1.22
CA TRP A 19 16.55 -1.28 -2.44
C TRP A 19 16.43 -2.74 -2.91
N PRO A 20 16.62 -3.77 -2.06
CA PRO A 20 16.52 -5.17 -2.48
C PRO A 20 15.17 -5.53 -3.09
N VAL A 21 14.07 -5.09 -2.46
CA VAL A 21 12.70 -5.37 -2.94
C VAL A 21 12.45 -4.69 -4.28
N THR A 22 12.80 -3.41 -4.39
CA THR A 22 12.60 -2.61 -5.62
C THR A 22 13.35 -3.22 -6.80
N ILE A 23 14.61 -3.64 -6.59
CA ILE A 23 15.40 -4.30 -7.63
C ILE A 23 14.82 -5.66 -8.00
N ALA A 24 14.40 -6.48 -7.02
CA ALA A 24 13.79 -7.78 -7.29
C ALA A 24 12.51 -7.65 -8.14
N VAL A 25 11.65 -6.69 -7.81
CA VAL A 25 10.44 -6.38 -8.59
C VAL A 25 10.81 -5.87 -9.99
N ALA A 26 11.78 -4.97 -10.12
CA ALA A 26 12.22 -4.49 -11.44
C ALA A 26 12.76 -5.62 -12.33
N HIS A 27 13.51 -6.58 -11.77
CA HIS A 27 13.95 -7.78 -12.49
C HIS A 27 12.78 -8.65 -12.91
N LEU A 28 11.80 -8.87 -12.03
CA LEU A 28 10.57 -9.59 -12.34
C LEU A 28 9.81 -8.98 -13.50
N VAL A 29 9.61 -7.66 -13.47
CA VAL A 29 8.92 -6.92 -14.53
C VAL A 29 9.64 -7.06 -15.87
N ARG A 30 10.97 -6.89 -15.90
CA ARG A 30 11.76 -7.04 -17.14
C ARG A 30 11.71 -8.45 -17.70
N ARG A 31 11.62 -9.45 -16.84
CA ARG A 31 11.45 -10.85 -17.24
C ARG A 31 10.06 -11.11 -17.82
N PHE A 32 9.02 -10.50 -17.25
CA PHE A 32 7.63 -10.67 -17.69
C PHE A 32 7.31 -9.96 -19.01
N LEU A 33 7.82 -8.73 -19.16
CA LEU A 33 7.70 -7.88 -20.34
C LEU A 33 9.09 -7.63 -20.93
N PRO A 34 9.67 -8.62 -21.65
CA PRO A 34 10.93 -8.42 -22.35
C PRO A 34 10.76 -7.29 -23.38
N GLY A 35 11.61 -6.26 -23.29
CA GLY A 35 11.53 -5.06 -24.14
C GLY A 35 10.83 -3.86 -23.50
N CYS A 36 10.35 -3.95 -22.25
CA CYS A 36 9.90 -2.76 -21.51
C CYS A 36 11.08 -1.87 -21.11
N ASN A 37 10.85 -0.55 -21.03
CA ASN A 37 11.78 0.39 -20.41
C ASN A 37 11.44 0.53 -18.91
N CYS A 38 12.01 -0.37 -18.10
CA CYS A 38 11.81 -0.40 -16.65
C CYS A 38 12.92 0.36 -15.93
N GLU A 39 12.56 1.44 -15.24
CA GLU A 39 13.45 2.24 -14.39
C GLU A 39 13.07 2.12 -12.92
N THR A 40 14.07 2.30 -12.04
CA THR A 40 13.86 2.31 -10.60
C THR A 40 14.06 3.70 -10.01
N ALA A 41 13.32 4.01 -8.94
CA ALA A 41 13.48 5.22 -8.15
C ALA A 41 13.42 4.93 -6.66
N TYR A 42 14.24 5.64 -5.89
CA TYR A 42 14.35 5.47 -4.43
C TYR A 42 14.12 6.76 -3.66
N ARG A 43 13.93 7.88 -4.39
CA ARG A 43 13.72 9.21 -3.83
C ARG A 43 12.58 9.88 -4.56
N GLN A 44 11.70 10.51 -3.79
CA GLN A 44 10.50 11.16 -4.30
C GLN A 44 10.76 12.20 -5.41
N PRO A 45 11.79 13.08 -5.35
CA PRO A 45 12.07 14.01 -6.46
C PRO A 45 12.42 13.31 -7.77
N VAL A 46 13.12 12.18 -7.71
CA VAL A 46 13.48 11.38 -8.89
C VAL A 46 12.23 10.75 -9.51
N LEU A 47 11.34 10.22 -8.67
CA LEU A 47 10.05 9.69 -9.12
C LEU A 47 9.23 10.76 -9.84
N LEU A 48 9.07 11.95 -9.24
CA LEU A 48 8.32 13.05 -9.85
C LEU A 48 8.92 13.50 -11.18
N GLN A 49 10.25 13.55 -11.28
CA GLN A 49 10.95 13.86 -12.52
C GLN A 49 10.70 12.79 -13.60
N GLN A 50 10.71 11.52 -13.24
CA GLN A 50 10.45 10.42 -14.17
C GLN A 50 9.01 10.45 -14.67
N LEU A 51 8.03 10.64 -13.79
CA LEU A 51 6.61 10.72 -14.16
C LEU A 51 6.38 11.87 -15.16
N ARG A 52 6.96 13.05 -14.92
CA ARG A 52 6.89 14.18 -15.88
C ARG A 52 7.45 13.88 -17.26
N ARG A 53 8.49 13.04 -17.34
CA ARG A 53 9.13 12.66 -18.61
C ARG A 53 8.40 11.51 -19.31
N LYS A 54 7.51 10.81 -18.60
CA LYS A 54 6.94 9.53 -19.00
C LYS A 54 5.44 9.49 -18.68
N PRO A 55 4.61 10.27 -19.37
CA PRO A 55 3.19 10.42 -19.05
C PRO A 55 2.38 9.13 -19.18
N GLU A 56 2.88 8.14 -19.93
CA GLU A 56 2.22 6.84 -20.15
C GLU A 56 2.84 5.70 -19.31
N ALA A 57 3.62 6.03 -18.28
CA ALA A 57 4.30 5.02 -17.47
C ALA A 57 3.32 4.19 -16.62
N ILE A 58 3.66 2.92 -16.41
CA ILE A 58 3.05 2.10 -15.36
C ILE A 58 3.86 2.31 -14.07
N LEU A 59 3.18 2.61 -12.97
CA LEU A 59 3.79 2.85 -11.67
C LEU A 59 3.63 1.64 -10.75
N ILE A 60 4.75 1.14 -10.22
CA ILE A 60 4.77 0.11 -9.17
C ILE A 60 5.43 0.70 -7.94
N LEU A 61 4.72 0.66 -6.81
CA LEU A 61 5.15 1.22 -5.53
C LEU A 61 5.47 0.08 -4.54
N CYS A 62 6.75 -0.23 -4.37
CA CYS A 62 7.26 -1.21 -3.41
C CYS A 62 7.45 -0.56 -2.03
N LEU A 63 6.36 -0.45 -1.26
CA LEU A 63 6.32 0.26 0.01
C LEU A 63 5.10 -0.12 0.86
N ARG A 64 5.15 0.25 2.14
CA ARG A 64 4.01 0.14 3.08
C ARG A 64 3.21 1.44 3.10
N PRO A 65 1.95 1.48 2.62
CA PRO A 65 1.21 2.73 2.44
C PRO A 65 1.12 3.63 3.69
N ARG A 66 0.93 3.04 4.87
CA ARG A 66 0.85 3.79 6.15
C ARG A 66 2.13 4.54 6.52
N GLU A 67 3.28 4.13 5.99
CA GLU A 67 4.60 4.75 6.21
C GLU A 67 4.94 5.80 5.14
N HIS A 68 4.07 6.00 4.15
CA HIS A 68 4.30 6.83 2.97
C HIS A 68 3.11 7.72 2.62
N LEU A 69 2.33 8.16 3.62
CA LEU A 69 1.16 9.03 3.41
C LEU A 69 1.52 10.31 2.65
N PHE A 70 2.69 10.86 2.95
CA PHE A 70 3.16 12.11 2.33
C PHE A 70 3.51 11.93 0.86
N LEU A 71 3.94 10.74 0.46
CA LEU A 71 4.12 10.38 -0.95
C LEU A 71 2.77 10.35 -1.67
N PHE A 72 1.80 9.57 -1.18
CA PHE A 72 0.47 9.50 -1.80
C PHE A 72 -0.18 10.88 -1.89
N TYR A 73 -0.01 11.71 -0.86
CA TYR A 73 -0.49 13.08 -0.88
C TYR A 73 0.16 13.91 -1.99
N SER A 74 1.49 13.87 -2.12
CA SER A 74 2.19 14.59 -3.18
C SER A 74 1.85 14.11 -4.59
N LEU A 75 1.52 12.82 -4.74
CA LEU A 75 1.16 12.21 -6.02
C LEU A 75 -0.33 12.33 -6.31
N ARG A 76 -1.15 12.86 -5.40
CA ARG A 76 -2.62 12.83 -5.50
C ARG A 76 -3.15 13.31 -6.85
N GLN A 77 -2.63 14.42 -7.35
CA GLN A 77 -3.12 15.02 -8.60
C GLN A 77 -2.74 14.20 -9.84
N ILE A 78 -1.63 13.46 -9.77
CA ILE A 78 -1.14 12.67 -10.89
C ILE A 78 -1.60 11.21 -10.83
N LEU A 79 -1.89 10.64 -9.66
CA LEU A 79 -2.31 9.24 -9.52
C LEU A 79 -3.44 8.81 -10.47
N PRO A 80 -4.48 9.63 -10.76
CA PRO A 80 -5.53 9.28 -11.72
C PRO A 80 -5.05 9.05 -13.16
N ASP A 81 -3.91 9.63 -13.53
CA ASP A 81 -3.39 9.55 -14.90
C ASP A 81 -2.52 8.30 -15.14
N TYR A 82 -2.09 7.63 -14.07
CA TYR A 82 -1.14 6.51 -14.15
C TYR A 82 -1.78 5.22 -13.64
N PRO A 83 -1.64 4.10 -14.38
CA PRO A 83 -1.83 2.78 -13.81
C PRO A 83 -0.85 2.56 -12.65
N VAL A 84 -1.38 2.31 -11.46
CA VAL A 84 -0.59 2.18 -10.23
C VAL A 84 -0.93 0.90 -9.48
N MET A 85 0.11 0.22 -8.98
CA MET A 85 -0.03 -0.91 -8.06
C MET A 85 0.95 -0.79 -6.91
N VAL A 86 0.51 -1.17 -5.71
CA VAL A 86 1.38 -1.25 -4.53
C VAL A 86 1.84 -2.69 -4.31
N ILE A 87 3.11 -2.87 -3.98
CA ILE A 87 3.68 -4.12 -3.52
C ILE A 87 4.19 -3.87 -2.10
N SER A 88 3.74 -4.68 -1.15
CA SER A 88 4.08 -4.51 0.27
C SER A 88 4.39 -5.84 0.92
N ASP A 89 5.35 -5.87 1.83
CA ASP A 89 5.65 -7.05 2.67
C ASP A 89 4.46 -7.44 3.55
N GLU A 90 3.68 -6.44 3.98
CA GLU A 90 2.48 -6.60 4.78
C GLU A 90 1.42 -5.54 4.46
N LEU A 91 0.15 -5.85 4.73
CA LEU A 91 -0.96 -4.92 4.59
C LEU A 91 -1.83 -4.95 5.84
N PHE A 92 -1.72 -3.90 6.66
CA PHE A 92 -2.62 -3.68 7.78
C PHE A 92 -3.88 -2.94 7.35
N PHE A 93 -4.82 -2.81 8.29
CA PHE A 93 -6.04 -2.03 8.08
C PHE A 93 -5.72 -0.58 7.67
N SER A 94 -4.75 0.06 8.33
CA SER A 94 -4.28 1.40 7.97
C SER A 94 -3.78 1.51 6.53
N ASP A 95 -3.07 0.50 6.02
CA ASP A 95 -2.62 0.47 4.63
C ASP A 95 -3.81 0.41 3.67
N ARG A 96 -4.79 -0.47 3.95
CA ARG A 96 -6.01 -0.60 3.14
C ARG A 96 -6.82 0.69 3.09
N VAL A 97 -6.90 1.42 4.22
CA VAL A 97 -7.54 2.73 4.27
C VAL A 97 -6.84 3.71 3.32
N VAL A 98 -5.50 3.77 3.33
CA VAL A 98 -4.74 4.64 2.41
C VAL A 98 -5.06 4.29 0.96
N LEU A 99 -4.95 3.01 0.59
CA LEU A 99 -5.19 2.56 -0.77
C LEU A 99 -6.61 2.89 -1.24
N LYS A 100 -7.61 2.73 -0.36
CA LYS A 100 -9.01 3.08 -0.63
C LYS A 100 -9.18 4.58 -0.90
N VAL A 101 -8.69 5.44 -0.01
CA VAL A 101 -8.93 6.90 -0.08
C VAL A 101 -8.17 7.60 -1.21
N TYR A 102 -7.17 6.93 -1.79
CA TYR A 102 -6.44 7.34 -2.98
C TYR A 102 -6.92 6.63 -4.26
N GLY A 103 -8.21 6.26 -4.32
CA GLY A 103 -8.86 5.80 -5.54
C GLY A 103 -8.93 4.28 -5.71
N GLY A 104 -8.73 3.53 -4.62
CA GLY A 104 -8.80 2.06 -4.65
C GLY A 104 -7.58 1.42 -5.32
N ILE A 105 -6.38 1.88 -4.97
CA ILE A 105 -5.13 1.37 -5.54
C ILE A 105 -5.00 -0.14 -5.25
N PRO A 106 -4.81 -0.99 -6.28
CA PRO A 106 -4.59 -2.42 -6.07
C PRO A 106 -3.26 -2.66 -5.33
N ALA A 107 -3.25 -3.66 -4.45
CA ALA A 107 -2.04 -4.04 -3.73
C ALA A 107 -1.80 -5.54 -3.77
N LEU A 108 -0.51 -5.89 -3.77
CA LEU A 108 0.01 -7.25 -3.80
C LEU A 108 0.96 -7.46 -2.62
N LEU A 109 0.86 -8.60 -1.94
CA LEU A 109 1.79 -8.96 -0.87
C LEU A 109 3.08 -9.57 -1.46
N GLU A 110 4.25 -9.21 -0.92
CA GLU A 110 5.53 -9.77 -1.38
C GLU A 110 5.60 -11.32 -1.35
N PRO A 111 5.04 -12.04 -0.36
CA PRO A 111 4.93 -13.49 -0.42
C PRO A 111 4.24 -14.02 -1.69
N GLU A 112 3.25 -13.30 -2.21
CA GLU A 112 2.56 -13.68 -3.46
C GLU A 112 3.49 -13.53 -4.67
N LEU A 113 4.42 -12.57 -4.65
CA LEU A 113 5.50 -12.49 -5.66
C LEU A 113 6.43 -13.68 -5.60
N ALA A 114 6.78 -14.14 -4.40
CA ALA A 114 7.64 -15.32 -4.22
C ALA A 114 6.96 -16.57 -4.78
N GLU A 115 5.64 -16.72 -4.60
CA GLU A 115 4.88 -17.81 -5.21
C GLU A 115 4.89 -17.74 -6.74
N ILE A 116 4.72 -16.54 -7.33
CA ILE A 116 4.82 -16.33 -8.78
C ILE A 116 6.20 -16.77 -9.29
N LEU A 117 7.27 -16.36 -8.58
CA LEU A 117 8.65 -16.76 -8.88
C LEU A 117 8.89 -18.27 -8.80
N ILE A 118 8.38 -18.92 -7.75
CA ILE A 118 8.55 -20.37 -7.54
C ILE A 118 7.83 -21.14 -8.64
N ARG A 119 6.61 -20.75 -9.00
CA ARG A 119 5.86 -21.36 -10.11
C ARG A 119 6.66 -21.25 -11.40
N TRP A 120 7.12 -20.06 -11.76
CA TRP A 120 7.91 -19.86 -12.98
C TRP A 120 9.21 -20.65 -13.01
N ARG A 121 9.95 -20.75 -11.89
CA ARG A 121 11.19 -21.54 -11.84
C ARG A 121 10.93 -23.04 -12.04
N ARG A 122 9.81 -23.56 -11.51
CA ARG A 122 9.41 -24.95 -11.76
C ARG A 122 8.96 -25.12 -13.21
N ASP A 123 8.26 -24.16 -13.78
CA ASP A 123 7.73 -24.27 -15.14
C ASP A 123 8.83 -24.20 -16.22
N GLU A 124 9.92 -23.45 -15.98
CA GLU A 124 11.13 -23.49 -16.82
C GLU A 124 11.80 -24.87 -16.88
N GLN A 125 11.58 -25.70 -15.87
CA GLN A 125 12.09 -27.07 -15.83
C GLN A 125 11.17 -28.07 -16.56
N TRP A 126 9.92 -27.70 -16.89
CA TRP A 126 8.88 -28.65 -17.30
C TRP A 126 8.19 -28.39 -18.65
N ALA A 127 8.46 -27.32 -19.41
CA ALA A 127 7.71 -27.10 -20.66
C ALA A 127 8.53 -26.60 -21.85
N GLY A 128 8.70 -27.49 -22.83
CA GLY A 128 8.65 -27.11 -24.23
C GLY A 128 7.28 -26.49 -24.58
N GLY A 129 7.32 -25.31 -25.19
CA GLY A 129 6.36 -24.82 -26.19
C GLY A 129 4.99 -24.30 -25.75
N ALA A 130 4.38 -24.75 -24.67
CA ALA A 130 3.00 -24.34 -24.35
C ALA A 130 2.96 -23.08 -23.47
N ARG A 131 2.76 -21.90 -24.07
CA ARG A 131 2.45 -20.64 -23.37
C ARG A 131 1.15 -20.79 -22.57
N LEU A 132 1.23 -21.20 -21.29
CA LEU A 132 0.04 -21.33 -20.43
C LEU A 132 -0.18 -20.10 -19.53
N ARG A 133 -1.45 -19.94 -19.15
CA ARG A 133 -2.11 -18.77 -18.58
C ARG A 133 -1.36 -18.10 -17.42
N ARG A 134 -0.94 -16.87 -17.66
CA ARG A 134 -0.43 -15.90 -16.69
C ARG A 134 -1.57 -15.42 -15.78
N THR A 135 -1.81 -16.10 -14.67
CA THR A 135 -2.93 -15.84 -13.72
C THR A 135 -2.51 -15.07 -12.46
N GLY A 136 -1.29 -14.53 -12.39
CA GLY A 136 -0.86 -13.70 -11.26
C GLY A 136 -1.50 -12.30 -11.29
N VAL A 137 -1.74 -11.70 -10.12
CA VAL A 137 -2.26 -10.32 -10.01
C VAL A 137 -1.32 -9.31 -10.68
N LEU A 138 0.00 -9.44 -10.44
CA LEU A 138 1.01 -8.61 -11.10
C LEU A 138 0.97 -8.79 -12.62
N ASP A 139 0.82 -10.02 -13.10
CA ASP A 139 0.79 -10.34 -14.53
C ASP A 139 -0.43 -9.71 -15.21
N ALA A 140 -1.61 -9.85 -14.60
CA ALA A 140 -2.85 -9.27 -15.08
C ALA A 140 -2.75 -7.74 -15.14
N PHE A 141 -2.23 -7.12 -14.08
CA PHE A 141 -1.99 -5.68 -14.02
C PHE A 141 -1.01 -5.21 -15.11
N LEU A 142 0.11 -5.91 -15.28
CA LEU A 142 1.11 -5.54 -16.28
C LEU A 142 0.62 -5.73 -17.71
N LEU A 143 -0.27 -6.70 -17.98
CA LEU A 143 -0.85 -6.95 -19.30
C LEU A 143 -1.92 -5.91 -19.67
N SER A 144 -2.81 -5.61 -18.73
CA SER A 144 -3.95 -4.70 -18.89
C SER A 144 -3.93 -3.62 -17.78
N PRO A 145 -2.93 -2.71 -17.81
CA PRO A 145 -2.80 -1.67 -16.79
C PRO A 145 -3.95 -0.68 -16.90
N ALA A 146 -4.65 -0.44 -15.80
CA ALA A 146 -5.73 0.53 -15.71
C ALA A 146 -5.40 1.57 -14.63
N PRO A 147 -5.63 2.87 -14.89
CA PRO A 147 -5.55 3.88 -13.85
C PRO A 147 -6.58 3.66 -12.74
N VAL A 148 -6.35 4.28 -11.58
CA VAL A 148 -7.33 4.26 -10.50
C VAL A 148 -8.59 5.01 -10.89
N THR A 149 -9.74 4.38 -10.66
CA THR A 149 -11.06 4.95 -11.01
C THR A 149 -11.86 5.39 -9.78
N GLY A 150 -11.38 5.08 -8.57
CA GLY A 150 -12.05 5.46 -7.34
C GLY A 150 -11.96 6.95 -7.02
N PHE A 151 -12.91 7.44 -6.22
CA PHE A 151 -12.91 8.83 -5.78
C PHE A 151 -11.73 9.12 -4.84
N LEU A 152 -11.00 10.20 -5.14
CA LEU A 152 -9.88 10.66 -4.32
C LEU A 152 -10.39 11.50 -3.13
N GLU A 153 -10.42 10.93 -1.92
CA GLU A 153 -11.06 11.55 -0.76
C GLU A 153 -10.23 12.62 -0.03
N VAL A 154 -8.90 12.62 -0.20
CA VAL A 154 -7.94 13.48 0.55
C VAL A 154 -7.65 14.86 -0.09
N PRO A 155 -8.36 15.96 0.22
CA PRO A 155 -8.28 17.21 -0.56
C PRO A 155 -6.85 17.78 -0.69
N PRO A 156 -6.48 18.41 -1.82
CA PRO A 156 -5.12 18.91 -2.10
C PRO A 156 -4.82 20.26 -1.42
N ILE A 157 -5.43 20.53 -0.25
CA ILE A 157 -5.44 21.84 0.41
C ILE A 157 -4.47 21.93 1.60
N PHE A 158 -3.89 20.80 2.00
CA PHE A 158 -3.02 20.75 3.17
C PHE A 158 -1.64 21.30 2.84
N ASN A 159 -1.24 22.30 3.62
CA ASN A 159 0.07 22.95 3.60
C ASN A 159 0.97 22.51 4.77
N ASN A 160 0.49 21.60 5.63
CA ASN A 160 1.19 21.15 6.82
C ASN A 160 0.93 19.65 7.03
N PRO A 161 1.98 18.84 7.29
CA PRO A 161 1.83 17.41 7.56
C PRO A 161 0.86 17.11 8.70
N LYS A 162 0.79 17.95 9.74
CA LYS A 162 -0.13 17.72 10.88
C LYS A 162 -1.60 17.78 10.45
N ARG A 163 -1.96 18.70 9.54
CA ARG A 163 -3.34 18.84 9.05
C ARG A 163 -3.75 17.64 8.21
N LEU A 164 -2.85 17.19 7.32
CA LEU A 164 -3.07 15.97 6.54
C LEU A 164 -3.24 14.75 7.46
N MET A 165 -2.35 14.55 8.43
CA MET A 165 -2.43 13.42 9.36
C MET A 165 -3.75 13.41 10.14
N ASN A 166 -4.17 14.56 10.68
CA ASN A 166 -5.45 14.67 11.38
C ASN A 166 -6.64 14.31 10.48
N TYR A 167 -6.61 14.71 9.21
CA TYR A 167 -7.65 14.34 8.24
C TYR A 167 -7.63 12.84 7.94
N MET A 168 -6.43 12.25 7.75
CA MET A 168 -6.29 10.82 7.57
C MET A 168 -6.78 10.03 8.79
N ASP A 169 -6.57 10.51 10.01
CA ASP A 169 -7.10 9.92 11.24
C ASP A 169 -8.64 9.98 11.29
N GLN A 170 -9.26 11.04 10.77
CA GLN A 170 -10.73 11.12 10.63
C GLN A 170 -11.27 10.10 9.62
N LEU A 171 -10.61 9.95 8.47
CA LEU A 171 -10.96 8.93 7.48
C LEU A 171 -10.82 7.52 8.08
N MET A 172 -9.71 7.27 8.78
CA MET A 172 -9.49 6.00 9.47
C MET A 172 -10.57 5.73 10.52
N HIS A 173 -10.95 6.73 11.32
CA HIS A 173 -12.02 6.59 12.29
C HIS A 173 -13.36 6.22 11.63
N ARG A 174 -13.70 6.87 10.51
CA ARG A 174 -14.89 6.54 9.71
C ARG A 174 -14.85 5.10 9.21
N GLU A 175 -13.73 4.64 8.69
CA GLU A 175 -13.57 3.27 8.20
C GLU A 175 -13.63 2.24 9.33
N ILE A 176 -13.06 2.54 10.51
CA ILE A 176 -13.18 1.68 11.70
C ILE A 176 -14.65 1.50 12.10
N LEU A 177 -15.43 2.59 12.11
CA LEU A 177 -16.87 2.54 12.38
C LEU A 177 -17.62 1.73 11.33
N ALA A 178 -17.28 1.88 10.05
CA ALA A 178 -17.87 1.12 8.96
C ALA A 178 -17.65 -0.40 9.09
N CYS A 179 -16.56 -0.83 9.74
CA CYS A 179 -16.32 -2.24 10.09
C CYS A 179 -17.15 -2.74 11.29
N GLY A 180 -18.09 -1.93 11.81
CA GLY A 180 -18.95 -2.30 12.93
C GLY A 180 -18.23 -2.35 14.28
N VAL A 181 -17.11 -1.63 14.44
CA VAL A 181 -16.38 -1.54 15.71
C VAL A 181 -17.21 -0.75 16.73
N SER A 182 -17.40 -1.30 17.93
CA SER A 182 -18.25 -0.69 18.95
C SER A 182 -17.56 0.47 19.66
N LEU A 183 -18.34 1.33 20.33
CA LEU A 183 -17.81 2.44 21.13
C LEU A 183 -16.86 1.95 22.24
N ALA A 184 -17.14 0.80 22.86
CA ALA A 184 -16.27 0.21 23.87
C ALA A 184 -14.92 -0.21 23.27
N GLN A 185 -14.92 -0.81 22.08
CA GLN A 185 -13.70 -1.19 21.36
C GLN A 185 -12.89 0.04 20.90
N LEU A 186 -13.57 1.13 20.52
CA LEU A 186 -12.91 2.42 20.23
C LEU A 186 -12.26 3.04 21.47
N ARG A 187 -12.93 3.01 22.62
CA ARG A 187 -12.34 3.47 23.89
C ARG A 187 -11.10 2.64 24.25
N LEU A 188 -11.15 1.32 24.07
CA LEU A 188 -9.98 0.45 24.24
C LEU A 188 -8.81 0.90 23.35
N LEU A 189 -9.05 1.18 22.07
CA LEU A 189 -8.01 1.69 21.15
C LEU A 189 -7.41 3.01 21.62
N GLN A 190 -8.24 3.97 22.03
CA GLN A 190 -7.79 5.26 22.54
C GLN A 190 -6.89 5.11 23.78
N GLU A 191 -7.27 4.23 24.71
CA GLU A 191 -6.46 3.97 25.91
C GLU A 191 -5.14 3.27 25.58
N VAL A 192 -5.14 2.35 24.60
CA VAL A 192 -3.91 1.72 24.08
C VAL A 192 -2.98 2.78 23.47
N TYR A 193 -3.51 3.73 22.69
CA TYR A 193 -2.69 4.78 22.08
C TYR A 193 -2.09 5.75 23.08
N ARG A 194 -2.78 6.00 24.20
CA ARG A 194 -2.24 6.81 25.30
C ARG A 194 -1.01 6.15 25.95
N GLY A 195 -0.84 4.83 25.79
CA GLY A 195 0.37 4.11 26.19
C GLY A 195 0.65 4.14 27.69
N ARG A 196 -0.36 4.40 28.53
CA ARG A 196 -0.18 4.59 29.97
C ARG A 196 -0.50 3.31 30.73
N GLY A 197 0.42 2.86 31.58
CA GLY A 197 0.13 1.98 32.73
C GLY A 197 0.08 0.47 32.45
N ARG A 198 0.04 -0.30 33.55
CA ARG A 198 -0.17 -1.75 33.55
C ARG A 198 -1.60 -2.09 33.16
N LEU A 199 -1.86 -3.34 32.80
CA LEU A 199 -3.18 -3.83 32.42
C LEU A 199 -4.26 -3.56 33.48
N SER A 200 -3.91 -3.62 34.76
CA SER A 200 -4.79 -3.22 35.87
C SER A 200 -5.28 -1.77 35.79
N ALA A 201 -4.42 -0.84 35.37
CA ALA A 201 -4.79 0.56 35.16
C ALA A 201 -5.68 0.74 33.91
N LEU A 202 -5.57 -0.16 32.92
CA LEU A 202 -6.50 -0.21 31.78
C LEU A 202 -7.87 -0.72 32.22
N CYS A 203 -7.93 -1.76 33.06
CA CYS A 203 -9.17 -2.28 33.65
C CYS A 203 -9.95 -1.19 34.39
N GLY A 204 -9.27 -0.41 35.26
CA GLY A 204 -9.89 0.69 35.98
C GLY A 204 -10.43 1.80 35.07
N ARG A 205 -9.67 2.20 34.04
CA ARG A 205 -10.10 3.27 33.11
C ARG A 205 -11.23 2.86 32.17
N LEU A 206 -11.24 1.60 31.73
CA LEU A 206 -12.30 1.08 30.88
C LEU A 206 -13.51 0.59 31.69
N ASN A 207 -13.38 0.52 33.02
CA ASN A 207 -14.35 -0.10 33.94
C ASN A 207 -14.73 -1.53 33.48
N THR A 208 -13.72 -2.33 33.12
CA THR A 208 -13.91 -3.71 32.66
C THR A 208 -12.86 -4.65 33.26
N GLN A 209 -13.12 -5.95 33.18
CA GLN A 209 -12.17 -6.98 33.58
C GLN A 209 -11.14 -7.27 32.48
N GLU A 210 -9.97 -7.76 32.88
CA GLU A 210 -8.90 -8.12 31.97
C GLU A 210 -9.34 -9.10 30.86
N LYS A 211 -10.14 -10.12 31.22
CA LYS A 211 -10.68 -11.08 30.26
C LYS A 211 -11.51 -10.39 29.15
N GLN A 212 -12.30 -9.38 29.52
CA GLN A 212 -13.12 -8.62 28.59
C GLN A 212 -12.25 -7.78 27.64
N ILE A 213 -11.18 -7.14 28.16
CA ILE A 213 -10.20 -6.40 27.33
C ILE A 213 -9.59 -7.30 26.26
N TRP A 214 -9.15 -8.51 26.63
CA TRP A 214 -8.57 -9.45 25.68
C TRP A 214 -9.57 -9.89 24.61
N GLN A 215 -10.82 -10.16 25.00
CA GLN A 215 -11.90 -10.49 24.08
C GLN A 215 -12.24 -9.34 23.13
N ASP A 216 -12.33 -8.11 23.65
CA ASP A 216 -12.61 -6.92 22.85
C ASP A 216 -11.49 -6.60 21.89
N LYS A 217 -10.23 -6.75 22.30
CA LYS A 217 -9.06 -6.67 21.41
C LYS A 217 -9.16 -7.68 20.27
N TYR A 218 -9.45 -8.95 20.59
CA TYR A 218 -9.58 -9.99 19.59
C TYR A 218 -10.68 -9.67 18.58
N ARG A 219 -11.89 -9.38 19.07
CA ARG A 219 -13.05 -9.03 18.22
C ARG A 219 -12.79 -7.79 17.37
N LEU A 220 -12.12 -6.78 17.93
CA LEU A 220 -11.71 -5.59 17.21
C LEU A 220 -10.80 -5.93 16.03
N LEU A 221 -9.71 -6.69 16.28
CA LEU A 221 -8.76 -7.05 15.23
C LEU A 221 -9.41 -7.92 14.15
N VAL A 222 -10.31 -8.83 14.52
CA VAL A 222 -11.09 -9.64 13.58
C VAL A 222 -11.97 -8.76 12.68
N LYS A 223 -12.71 -7.78 13.25
CA LYS A 223 -13.53 -6.84 12.46
C LYS A 223 -12.71 -6.03 11.46
N LEU A 224 -11.47 -5.70 11.82
CA LEU A 224 -10.54 -4.97 10.95
C LEU A 224 -9.77 -5.89 9.97
N GLY A 225 -10.07 -7.20 9.97
CA GLY A 225 -9.42 -8.17 9.10
C GLY A 225 -7.94 -8.39 9.40
N MET A 226 -7.54 -8.24 10.67
CA MET A 226 -6.16 -8.34 11.15
C MET A 226 -5.95 -9.54 12.08
N ARG A 227 -4.69 -9.98 12.18
CA ARG A 227 -4.29 -11.06 13.11
C ARG A 227 -4.33 -10.56 14.54
N ASN A 228 -4.61 -11.47 15.48
CA ASN A 228 -4.70 -11.15 16.90
C ASN A 228 -3.32 -10.96 17.58
N ARG A 229 -2.53 -9.99 17.14
CA ARG A 229 -1.27 -9.63 17.82
C ARG A 229 -1.24 -8.15 18.16
N LEU A 230 -0.38 -7.81 19.12
CA LEU A 230 -0.27 -6.44 19.63
C LEU A 230 0.26 -5.48 18.56
N ARG A 231 1.11 -5.98 17.65
CA ARG A 231 1.69 -5.21 16.56
C ARG A 231 0.62 -4.64 15.61
N GLU A 232 -0.35 -5.46 15.21
CA GLU A 232 -1.47 -5.09 14.36
C GLU A 232 -2.32 -4.00 15.03
N LEU A 233 -2.51 -4.10 16.34
CA LEU A 233 -3.20 -3.07 17.12
C LEU A 233 -2.42 -1.75 17.11
N LEU A 234 -1.10 -1.78 17.36
CA LEU A 234 -0.28 -0.58 17.53
C LEU A 234 0.05 0.15 16.22
N PHE A 235 0.18 -0.58 15.12
CA PHE A 235 0.64 -0.05 13.83
C PHE A 235 -0.44 -0.11 12.73
N GLY A 236 -1.44 -0.98 12.89
CA GLY A 236 -2.48 -1.18 11.88
C GLY A 236 -3.73 -0.33 12.06
N THR A 237 -3.88 0.37 13.19
CA THR A 237 -5.12 1.11 13.52
C THR A 237 -4.94 2.61 13.71
N ARG A 238 -3.74 3.14 13.43
CA ARG A 238 -3.43 4.57 13.50
C ARG A 238 -2.36 4.96 12.49
N PHE A 239 -2.28 6.24 12.16
CA PHE A 239 -1.15 6.79 11.43
C PHE A 239 -0.16 7.47 12.39
N CYS A 240 1.13 7.21 12.19
CA CYS A 240 2.19 7.78 13.02
C CYS A 240 3.11 8.65 12.18
N LYS A 241 3.28 9.93 12.57
CA LYS A 241 4.19 10.85 11.88
C LYS A 241 5.65 10.37 11.93
N SER A 242 6.07 9.79 13.06
CA SER A 242 7.44 9.26 13.23
C SER A 242 7.76 8.04 12.36
N LEU A 243 6.75 7.40 11.77
CA LEU A 243 6.92 6.28 10.85
C LEU A 243 6.91 6.72 9.39
N GLN A 244 6.68 8.01 9.10
CA GLN A 244 6.69 8.50 7.72
C GLN A 244 8.12 8.50 7.17
N ARG A 245 8.31 7.81 6.03
CA ARG A 245 9.61 7.64 5.38
C ARG A 245 9.84 8.60 4.21
N THR A 246 8.79 9.27 3.77
CA THR A 246 8.84 10.29 2.71
C THR A 246 8.63 11.69 3.30
N PRO A 247 9.32 12.72 2.81
CA PRO A 247 9.11 14.09 3.27
C PRO A 247 7.72 14.59 2.87
N PHE A 248 7.19 15.56 3.63
CA PHE A 248 5.96 16.25 3.25
C PHE A 248 6.24 17.24 2.12
N ILE A 249 5.61 17.00 0.98
CA ILE A 249 5.62 17.87 -0.19
C ILE A 249 4.15 18.07 -0.59
N ALA A 250 3.74 19.33 -0.77
CA ALA A 250 2.40 19.62 -1.26
C ALA A 250 2.28 19.18 -2.74
N PRO A 251 1.11 18.69 -3.18
CA PRO A 251 0.83 18.42 -4.59
C PRO A 251 1.16 19.66 -5.45
N GLN A 252 1.75 19.44 -6.63
CA GLN A 252 2.09 20.47 -7.61
C GLN A 252 1.19 20.35 -8.83
#